data_AF-A0A6A6DN99-F1
#
_entry.id   AF-A0A6A6DN99-F1
#
_cell.length_a   1.000
_cell.length_b   1.000
_cell.length_c   1.000
_cell.angle_alpha   90.00
_cell.angle_beta   90.00
_cell.angle_gamma   90.00
#
_symmetry.space_group_name_H-M   'P 1'
#
loop_
_entity.id
_entity.type
_entity.pdbx_description
1 polymer ?
#
loop_
_entity_poly.entity_id
_entity_poly.type
_entity_poly.pdbx_seq_one_letter_code
_entity_poly.pdbx_strand_id
1 'polypeptide(L)'
;MLLSIPRSERSPDCAYLRSEASSVAYLSSRLASKTTSPDDSFEIPVVDISRSFSSSLADRQSVADKIRAACTTSSFHIANHGVPESACSGVLKEAELFFNELPEKKKEAMHLRNSKLGYGWELGNYTNLAGDAETKEVFNFAYEVRLDKTGGNGKYRDLDGTNYDGNMWPEEEDLSGFVKRPPSFHLFALSLSLPETHFDHMTTHPGDYECFTLLSSSTPGLEILSPSGHWHKRDLSPAASWRGNVCLFFFSVNYDMAIETSPVCVSEEYPSRYPLVKTGEYILERLNTTKDGKGYFGNEAVIERRSAMGWF
;
A
#
# COMPACT_ATOMS: atom_id res chain seq x y z
N MET A 1 -5.65 -2.11 37.25
CA MET A 1 -7.10 -1.99 37.47
C MET A 1 -7.66 -1.47 36.16
N LEU A 2 -8.37 -2.35 35.44
CA LEU A 2 -8.89 -2.12 34.10
C LEU A 2 -9.95 -1.02 34.12
N LEU A 3 -9.84 -0.07 33.19
CA LEU A 3 -11.00 0.68 32.70
C LEU A 3 -11.04 0.49 31.18
N SER A 4 -11.61 -0.64 30.79
CA SER A 4 -12.10 -0.86 29.44
C SER A 4 -13.26 0.10 29.23
N ILE A 5 -13.09 1.13 28.41
CA ILE A 5 -14.20 1.96 27.95
C ILE A 5 -15.00 1.11 26.94
N PRO A 6 -16.28 0.78 27.21
CA PRO A 6 -17.11 -0.01 26.31
C PRO A 6 -17.29 0.69 24.96
N ARG A 7 -17.51 -0.09 23.89
CA ARG A 7 -17.82 0.41 22.53
C ARG A 7 -18.98 1.44 22.49
N SER A 8 -19.84 1.46 23.52
CA SER A 8 -20.97 2.37 23.69
C SER A 8 -20.61 3.76 24.23
N GLU A 9 -19.37 4.00 24.64
CA GLU A 9 -18.92 5.28 25.25
C GLU A 9 -18.04 6.13 24.31
N ARG A 10 -17.81 5.70 23.06
CA ARG A 10 -17.14 6.54 22.04
C ARG A 10 -18.15 7.55 21.47
N SER A 11 -17.77 8.82 21.38
CA SER A 11 -18.60 9.86 20.78
C SER A 11 -19.04 9.45 19.37
N PRO A 12 -20.35 9.35 19.08
CA PRO A 12 -20.85 8.96 17.76
C PRO A 12 -20.59 10.00 16.66
N ASP A 13 -20.09 11.19 17.01
CA ASP A 13 -19.89 12.32 16.09
C ASP A 13 -18.47 12.44 15.49
N CYS A 14 -17.54 11.56 15.83
CA CYS A 14 -16.19 11.65 15.27
C CYS A 14 -16.20 11.35 13.75
N ALA A 15 -15.65 12.28 12.94
CA ALA A 15 -15.54 12.16 11.49
C ALA A 15 -14.86 10.85 11.02
N TYR A 16 -14.03 10.27 11.89
CA TYR A 16 -13.36 9.00 11.68
C TYR A 16 -14.31 7.79 11.68
N LEU A 17 -15.18 7.66 12.69
CA LEU A 17 -16.17 6.58 12.74
C LEU A 17 -17.14 6.68 11.55
N ARG A 18 -17.44 7.91 11.09
CA ARG A 18 -18.17 8.13 9.84
C ARG A 18 -17.37 7.71 8.62
N SER A 19 -16.06 7.97 8.54
CA SER A 19 -15.22 7.52 7.42
C SER A 19 -15.07 6.01 7.39
N GLU A 20 -14.82 5.34 8.51
CA GLU A 20 -14.66 3.88 8.57
C GLU A 20 -16.00 3.18 8.29
N ALA A 21 -17.08 3.62 8.95
CA ALA A 21 -18.41 3.10 8.66
C ALA A 21 -18.85 3.41 7.21
N SER A 22 -18.48 4.57 6.66
CA SER A 22 -18.75 4.91 5.26
C SER A 22 -17.90 4.09 4.30
N SER A 23 -16.63 3.82 4.59
CA SER A 23 -15.76 2.98 3.75
C SER A 23 -16.19 1.52 3.79
N VAL A 24 -16.56 0.99 4.96
CA VAL A 24 -17.10 -0.37 5.12
C VAL A 24 -18.49 -0.48 4.51
N ALA A 25 -19.37 0.52 4.68
CA ALA A 25 -20.68 0.54 4.03
C ALA A 25 -20.55 0.73 2.52
N TYR A 26 -19.60 1.54 2.05
CA TYR A 26 -19.28 1.71 0.65
C TYR A 26 -18.76 0.40 0.05
N LEU A 27 -17.76 -0.24 0.67
CA LEU A 27 -17.24 -1.53 0.24
C LEU A 27 -18.32 -2.60 0.28
N SER A 28 -19.09 -2.70 1.38
CA SER A 28 -20.21 -3.65 1.51
C SER A 28 -21.29 -3.41 0.46
N SER A 29 -21.66 -2.17 0.17
CA SER A 29 -22.65 -1.85 -0.88
C SER A 29 -22.12 -2.18 -2.28
N ARG A 30 -20.81 -1.98 -2.53
CA ARG A 30 -20.14 -2.31 -3.79
C ARG A 30 -19.94 -3.83 -3.97
N LEU A 31 -19.70 -4.57 -2.89
CA LEU A 31 -19.65 -6.03 -2.87
C LEU A 31 -21.05 -6.66 -3.01
N ALA A 32 -22.08 -6.01 -2.45
CA ALA A 32 -23.48 -6.44 -2.61
C ALA A 32 -24.00 -6.20 -4.04
N SER A 33 -23.45 -5.20 -4.74
CA SER A 33 -23.66 -4.93 -6.16
C SER A 33 -22.97 -6.00 -7.02
N LYS A 34 -23.58 -7.20 -7.11
CA LYS A 34 -23.23 -8.24 -8.08
C LYS A 34 -23.84 -7.95 -9.46
N THR A 35 -23.64 -6.75 -9.99
CA THR A 35 -24.05 -6.46 -11.37
C THR A 35 -22.99 -7.08 -12.29
N THR A 36 -23.25 -8.31 -12.74
CA THR A 36 -22.35 -9.10 -13.58
C THR A 36 -22.51 -8.83 -15.07
N SER A 37 -23.26 -7.78 -15.46
CA SER A 37 -23.33 -7.35 -16.85
C SER A 37 -21.96 -6.79 -17.22
N PRO A 38 -21.21 -7.41 -18.14
CA PRO A 38 -19.89 -6.91 -18.48
C PRO A 38 -20.04 -5.58 -19.22
N ASP A 39 -19.34 -4.55 -18.74
CA ASP A 39 -19.09 -3.34 -19.51
C ASP A 39 -17.98 -3.66 -20.53
N ASP A 40 -18.30 -4.43 -21.57
CA ASP A 40 -17.34 -4.91 -22.58
C ASP A 40 -16.57 -3.76 -23.28
N SER A 41 -16.96 -2.50 -23.04
CA SER A 41 -16.31 -1.30 -23.56
C SER A 41 -15.21 -0.73 -22.65
N PHE A 42 -15.15 -1.17 -21.38
CA PHE A 42 -14.15 -0.69 -20.42
C PHE A 42 -12.85 -1.50 -20.51
N GLU A 43 -11.80 -0.86 -20.98
CA GLU A 43 -10.44 -1.40 -20.99
C GLU A 43 -9.58 -0.71 -19.93
N ILE A 44 -8.78 -1.49 -19.21
CA ILE A 44 -7.79 -0.96 -18.26
C ILE A 44 -6.65 -0.31 -19.07
N PRO A 45 -6.40 1.00 -18.92
CA PRO A 45 -5.39 1.68 -19.74
C PRO A 45 -3.99 1.11 -19.53
N VAL A 46 -3.20 1.04 -20.60
CA VAL A 46 -1.76 0.77 -20.54
C VAL A 46 -0.99 2.07 -20.76
N VAL A 47 -0.24 2.51 -19.76
CA VAL A 47 0.60 3.70 -19.81
C VAL A 47 2.05 3.28 -20.05
N ASP A 48 2.53 3.51 -21.27
CA ASP A 48 3.95 3.40 -21.60
C ASP A 48 4.73 4.58 -20.98
N ILE A 49 5.62 4.27 -20.04
CA ILE A 49 6.42 5.28 -19.34
C ILE A 49 7.85 5.41 -19.89
N SER A 50 8.20 4.79 -21.02
CA SER A 50 9.54 4.89 -21.63
C SER A 50 10.00 6.34 -21.81
N ARG A 51 9.08 7.24 -22.21
CA ARG A 51 9.36 8.67 -22.39
C ARG A 51 9.55 9.45 -21.09
N SER A 52 9.21 8.87 -19.93
CA SER A 52 9.51 9.47 -18.63
C SER A 52 11.02 9.55 -18.34
N PHE A 53 11.83 8.71 -19.00
CA PHE A 53 13.29 8.73 -18.87
C PHE A 53 13.97 9.71 -19.85
N SER A 54 13.19 10.42 -20.67
CA SER A 54 13.70 11.41 -21.62
C SER A 54 14.23 12.64 -20.87
N SER A 55 15.27 13.28 -21.42
CA SER A 55 15.75 14.58 -20.90
C SER A 55 14.78 15.73 -21.21
N SER A 56 13.84 15.55 -22.14
CA SER A 56 12.81 16.54 -22.51
C SER A 56 11.70 16.62 -21.46
N LEU A 57 11.45 17.81 -20.92
CA LEU A 57 10.31 18.05 -20.02
C LEU A 57 8.97 17.79 -20.71
N ALA A 58 8.84 18.14 -21.99
CA ALA A 58 7.61 17.92 -22.74
C ALA A 58 7.26 16.43 -22.87
N ASP A 59 8.29 15.57 -23.00
CA ASP A 59 8.12 14.13 -23.04
C ASP A 59 7.60 13.58 -21.71
N ARG A 60 8.22 14.03 -20.60
CA ARG A 60 7.83 13.62 -19.24
C ARG A 60 6.43 14.12 -18.88
N GLN A 61 6.09 15.36 -19.26
CA GLN A 61 4.74 15.91 -19.10
C GLN A 61 3.70 15.10 -19.88
N SER A 62 3.99 14.71 -21.13
CA SER A 62 3.06 13.90 -21.92
C SER A 62 2.75 12.54 -21.28
N VAL A 63 3.71 11.92 -20.58
CA VAL A 63 3.48 10.71 -19.79
C VAL A 63 2.65 11.02 -18.55
N ALA A 64 2.97 12.11 -17.84
CA ALA A 64 2.24 12.55 -16.65
C ALA A 64 0.76 12.85 -16.92
N ASP A 65 0.43 13.43 -18.08
CA ASP A 65 -0.95 13.69 -18.50
C ASP A 65 -1.73 12.40 -18.71
N LYS A 66 -1.09 11.35 -19.25
CA LYS A 66 -1.70 10.01 -19.39
C LYS A 66 -1.95 9.37 -18.02
N ILE A 67 -1.00 9.50 -17.10
CA ILE A 67 -1.15 9.02 -15.71
C ILE A 67 -2.31 9.75 -15.04
N ARG A 68 -2.42 11.07 -15.21
CA ARG A 68 -3.55 11.87 -14.69
C ARG A 68 -4.88 11.32 -15.19
N ALA A 69 -5.02 11.19 -16.51
CA ALA A 69 -6.24 10.72 -17.14
C ALA A 69 -6.63 9.32 -16.64
N ALA A 70 -5.64 8.42 -16.54
CA ALA A 70 -5.82 7.09 -15.98
C ALA A 70 -6.29 7.16 -14.52
N CYS A 71 -5.54 7.80 -13.62
CA CYS A 71 -5.90 7.91 -12.19
C CYS A 71 -7.28 8.53 -11.93
N THR A 72 -7.73 9.45 -12.79
CA THR A 72 -9.06 10.09 -12.66
C THR A 72 -10.22 9.23 -13.16
N THR A 73 -9.93 8.14 -13.87
CA THR A 73 -10.94 7.26 -14.48
C THR A 73 -10.85 5.83 -13.97
N SER A 74 -9.69 5.30 -13.64
CA SER A 74 -9.51 3.91 -13.20
C SER A 74 -8.08 3.64 -12.70
N SER A 75 -7.79 2.37 -12.40
CA SER A 75 -6.40 1.89 -12.31
C SER A 75 -5.82 1.66 -13.70
N PHE A 76 -4.49 1.53 -13.82
CA PHE A 76 -3.82 1.34 -15.10
C PHE A 76 -2.64 0.36 -15.01
N HIS A 77 -2.26 -0.20 -16.15
CA HIS A 77 -1.01 -0.94 -16.32
C HIS A 77 0.12 0.00 -16.74
N ILE A 78 1.34 -0.33 -16.32
CA ILE A 78 2.54 0.39 -16.72
C ILE A 78 3.37 -0.50 -17.65
N ALA A 79 3.83 0.06 -18.77
CA ALA A 79 4.75 -0.59 -19.68
C ALA A 79 6.09 0.16 -19.77
N ASN A 80 7.15 -0.55 -20.16
CA ASN A 80 8.50 0.00 -20.36
C ASN A 80 9.07 0.75 -19.14
N HIS A 81 8.80 0.24 -17.93
CA HIS A 81 9.25 0.83 -16.66
C HIS A 81 10.73 0.62 -16.34
N GLY A 82 11.48 -0.10 -17.19
CA GLY A 82 12.93 -0.30 -17.03
C GLY A 82 13.34 -1.27 -15.91
N VAL A 83 12.39 -1.89 -15.21
CA VAL A 83 12.71 -3.01 -14.29
C VAL A 83 12.90 -4.26 -15.13
N PRO A 84 14.06 -4.94 -15.05
CA PRO A 84 14.32 -6.13 -15.85
C PRO A 84 13.30 -7.24 -15.59
N GLU A 85 12.93 -8.00 -16.62
CA GLU A 85 12.04 -9.15 -16.45
C GLU A 85 12.61 -10.17 -15.46
N SER A 86 13.94 -10.38 -15.49
CA SER A 86 14.66 -11.23 -14.54
C SER A 86 14.53 -10.77 -13.09
N ALA A 87 14.35 -9.46 -12.86
CA ALA A 87 14.10 -8.92 -11.54
C ALA A 87 12.69 -9.27 -11.06
N CYS A 88 11.67 -9.16 -11.92
CA CYS A 88 10.29 -9.52 -11.58
C CYS A 88 10.16 -11.04 -11.37
N SER A 89 10.68 -11.85 -12.31
CA SER A 89 10.64 -13.31 -12.21
C SER A 89 11.44 -13.84 -11.02
N GLY A 90 12.56 -13.18 -10.68
CA GLY A 90 13.38 -13.53 -9.52
C GLY A 90 12.62 -13.44 -8.21
N VAL A 91 11.92 -12.32 -7.95
CA VAL A 91 11.14 -12.15 -6.71
C VAL A 91 9.98 -13.15 -6.64
N LEU A 92 9.30 -13.40 -7.77
CA LEU A 92 8.21 -14.38 -7.80
C LEU A 92 8.72 -15.81 -7.53
N LYS A 93 9.93 -16.15 -8.01
CA LYS A 93 10.59 -17.41 -7.73
C LYS A 93 11.02 -17.52 -6.26
N GLU A 94 11.60 -16.46 -5.69
CA GLU A 94 11.94 -16.41 -4.25
C GLU A 94 10.71 -16.59 -3.38
N ALA A 95 9.59 -15.96 -3.74
CA ALA A 95 8.30 -16.18 -3.07
C ALA A 95 7.84 -17.64 -3.20
N GLU A 96 7.98 -18.25 -4.38
CA GLU A 96 7.63 -19.67 -4.59
C GLU A 96 8.45 -20.59 -3.69
N LEU A 97 9.77 -20.40 -3.64
CA LEU A 97 10.67 -21.15 -2.76
C LEU A 97 10.29 -20.95 -1.29
N PHE A 98 10.02 -19.71 -0.89
CA PHE A 98 9.63 -19.39 0.48
C PHE A 98 8.30 -20.07 0.89
N PHE A 99 7.23 -19.89 0.11
CA PHE A 99 5.90 -20.37 0.51
C PHE A 99 5.73 -21.88 0.32
N ASN A 100 6.33 -22.47 -0.71
CA ASN A 100 6.13 -23.87 -1.07
C ASN A 100 7.22 -24.81 -0.56
N GLU A 101 8.49 -24.37 -0.52
CA GLU A 101 9.62 -25.26 -0.23
C GLU A 101 10.18 -25.08 1.18
N LEU A 102 10.12 -23.86 1.75
CA LEU A 102 10.66 -23.60 3.08
C LEU A 102 9.85 -24.34 4.17
N PRO A 103 10.50 -25.10 5.07
CA PRO A 103 9.81 -25.80 6.14
C PRO A 103 8.97 -24.86 7.02
N GLU A 104 7.75 -25.26 7.34
CA GLU A 104 6.80 -24.46 8.13
C GLU A 104 7.41 -24.00 9.47
N LYS A 105 8.23 -24.82 10.13
CA LYS A 105 8.93 -24.44 11.36
C LYS A 105 9.84 -23.21 11.18
N LYS A 106 10.46 -23.05 10.00
CA LYS A 106 11.28 -21.88 9.67
C LYS A 106 10.38 -20.67 9.39
N LYS A 107 9.27 -20.86 8.67
CA LYS A 107 8.25 -19.81 8.45
C LYS A 107 7.69 -19.29 9.79
N GLU A 108 7.31 -20.18 10.70
CA GLU A 108 6.82 -19.86 12.05
C GLU A 108 7.83 -19.09 12.92
N ALA A 109 9.13 -19.32 12.74
CA ALA A 109 10.16 -18.53 13.42
C ALA A 109 10.17 -17.06 12.94
N MET A 110 9.86 -16.84 11.66
CA MET A 110 9.72 -15.52 11.04
C MET A 110 8.30 -14.95 11.13
N HIS A 111 7.40 -15.57 11.88
CA HIS A 111 6.01 -15.11 11.95
C HIS A 111 5.95 -13.67 12.49
N LEU A 112 5.14 -12.81 11.86
CA LEU A 112 4.97 -11.40 12.23
C LEU A 112 4.61 -11.15 13.69
N ARG A 113 4.06 -12.14 14.41
CA ARG A 113 3.76 -12.06 15.85
C ARG A 113 5.02 -11.90 16.71
N ASN A 114 6.17 -12.26 16.16
CA ASN A 114 7.48 -12.13 16.78
C ASN A 114 8.11 -10.75 16.49
N SER A 115 7.53 -9.97 15.56
CA SER A 115 7.99 -8.63 15.19
C SER A 115 7.17 -7.56 15.92
N LYS A 116 7.86 -6.53 16.42
CA LYS A 116 7.21 -5.33 16.96
C LYS A 116 6.60 -4.45 15.87
N LEU A 117 7.13 -4.54 14.65
CA LEU A 117 6.71 -3.74 13.49
C LEU A 117 5.69 -4.46 12.61
N GLY A 118 5.35 -5.72 12.93
CA GLY A 118 4.43 -6.52 12.11
C GLY A 118 5.04 -7.07 10.81
N TYR A 119 6.37 -7.01 10.67
CA TYR A 119 7.09 -7.58 9.54
C TYR A 119 7.34 -9.09 9.74
N GLY A 120 7.43 -9.82 8.64
CA GLY A 120 7.63 -11.26 8.58
C GLY A 120 6.44 -11.99 7.99
N TRP A 121 6.41 -13.30 8.24
CA TRP A 121 5.43 -14.20 7.65
C TRP A 121 4.08 -14.18 8.37
N GLU A 122 3.04 -14.35 7.58
CA GLU A 122 1.66 -14.47 7.99
C GLU A 122 1.04 -15.71 7.34
N LEU A 123 0.48 -16.59 8.17
CA LEU A 123 -0.29 -17.73 7.70
C LEU A 123 -1.66 -17.27 7.18
N GLY A 124 -2.19 -17.95 6.16
CA GLY A 124 -3.57 -17.74 5.74
C GLY A 124 -4.54 -18.01 6.88
N ASN A 125 -5.54 -17.13 7.01
CA ASN A 125 -6.54 -16.96 8.09
C ASN A 125 -6.15 -16.07 9.27
N TYR A 126 -4.96 -15.47 9.25
CA TYR A 126 -4.50 -14.65 10.37
C TYR A 126 -5.14 -13.24 10.39
N THR A 127 -5.25 -12.59 9.23
CA THR A 127 -5.95 -11.30 9.09
C THR A 127 -7.42 -11.50 8.69
N ASN A 128 -8.29 -10.73 9.34
CA ASN A 128 -9.72 -10.66 9.02
C ASN A 128 -10.03 -9.32 8.36
N LEU A 129 -10.71 -9.35 7.22
CA LEU A 129 -11.22 -8.15 6.56
C LEU A 129 -12.75 -8.21 6.58
N ALA A 130 -13.38 -7.19 7.16
CA ALA A 130 -14.83 -7.08 7.25
C ALA A 130 -15.55 -8.30 7.88
N GLY A 131 -14.85 -9.08 8.72
CA GLY A 131 -15.39 -10.26 9.40
C GLY A 131 -15.10 -11.59 8.71
N ASP A 132 -14.53 -11.57 7.49
CA ASP A 132 -14.10 -12.76 6.77
C ASP A 132 -12.58 -12.96 6.93
N ALA A 133 -12.18 -14.20 7.20
CA ALA A 133 -10.77 -14.57 7.29
C ALA A 133 -10.17 -14.69 5.88
N GLU A 134 -9.06 -13.98 5.63
CA GLU A 134 -8.36 -14.08 4.35
C GLU A 134 -7.65 -15.44 4.22
N THR A 135 -7.58 -16.01 3.02
CA THR A 135 -6.95 -17.33 2.80
C THR A 135 -5.50 -17.24 2.28
N LYS A 136 -4.95 -16.02 2.18
CA LYS A 136 -3.61 -15.75 1.64
C LYS A 136 -2.51 -15.92 2.69
N GLU A 137 -1.39 -16.52 2.31
CA GLU A 137 -0.13 -16.37 3.07
C GLU A 137 0.59 -15.10 2.60
N VAL A 138 1.24 -14.38 3.52
CA VAL A 138 1.94 -13.12 3.21
C VAL A 138 3.31 -13.10 3.89
N PHE A 139 4.25 -12.39 3.30
CA PHE A 139 5.50 -12.01 3.95
C PHE A 139 5.67 -10.49 3.83
N ASN A 140 5.57 -9.77 4.95
CA ASN A 140 5.66 -8.33 5.01
C ASN A 140 7.09 -7.89 5.34
N PHE A 141 7.58 -6.86 4.66
CA PHE A 141 8.86 -6.26 4.93
C PHE A 141 8.85 -4.79 4.53
N ALA A 142 9.76 -4.02 5.12
CA ALA A 142 9.93 -2.60 4.83
C ALA A 142 11.34 -2.28 4.35
N TYR A 143 11.60 -1.00 4.12
CA TYR A 143 12.91 -0.53 3.69
C TYR A 143 13.93 -0.64 4.83
N GLU A 144 15.11 -1.19 4.53
CA GLU A 144 16.25 -1.21 5.44
C GLU A 144 17.43 -0.49 4.80
N VAL A 145 18.00 0.49 5.51
CA VAL A 145 19.10 1.31 5.01
C VAL A 145 20.33 0.48 4.65
N ARG A 146 20.59 -0.62 5.38
CA ARG A 146 21.73 -1.52 5.10
C ARG A 146 21.63 -2.21 3.73
N LEU A 147 20.43 -2.29 3.16
CA LEU A 147 20.18 -2.89 1.85
C LEU A 147 20.24 -1.84 0.73
N ASP A 148 20.29 -0.55 1.08
CA ASP A 148 20.41 0.54 0.14
C ASP A 148 21.88 0.85 -0.18
N LYS A 149 22.28 0.61 -1.43
CA LYS A 149 23.64 0.87 -1.92
C LYS A 149 24.01 2.36 -1.93
N THR A 150 23.03 3.26 -1.84
CA THR A 150 23.27 4.71 -1.72
C THR A 150 23.56 5.14 -0.29
N GLY A 151 23.33 4.25 0.70
CA GLY A 151 23.46 4.53 2.13
C GLY A 151 22.24 5.21 2.74
N GLY A 152 21.17 5.42 1.96
CA GLY A 152 19.98 6.17 2.37
C GLY A 152 20.29 7.64 2.68
N ASN A 153 19.31 8.37 3.20
CA ASN A 153 19.49 9.78 3.58
C ASN A 153 19.33 10.03 5.10
N GLY A 154 19.19 8.97 5.90
CA GLY A 154 19.01 9.03 7.37
C GLY A 154 17.61 9.47 7.84
N LYS A 155 16.66 9.73 6.93
CA LYS A 155 15.30 10.20 7.26
C LYS A 155 14.26 9.09 7.31
N TYR A 156 14.57 7.89 6.85
CA TYR A 156 13.64 6.76 6.95
C TYR A 156 13.29 6.49 8.41
N ARG A 157 12.00 6.22 8.66
CA ARG A 157 11.48 5.80 9.96
C ARG A 157 10.48 4.69 9.75
N ASP A 158 10.54 3.68 10.61
CA ASP A 158 9.59 2.59 10.67
C ASP A 158 8.23 3.05 11.21
N LEU A 159 7.26 2.13 11.19
CA LEU A 159 5.88 2.39 11.61
C LEU A 159 5.75 2.88 13.05
N ASP A 160 6.66 2.54 13.94
CA ASP A 160 6.67 3.03 15.33
C ASP A 160 7.50 4.32 15.50
N GLY A 161 8.01 4.88 14.40
CA GLY A 161 8.89 6.04 14.37
C GLY A 161 10.36 5.74 14.69
N THR A 162 10.74 4.47 14.85
CA THR A 162 12.15 4.06 15.01
C THR A 162 12.85 3.96 13.65
N ASN A 163 14.06 3.42 13.62
CA ASN A 163 14.87 3.28 12.40
C ASN A 163 15.83 2.08 12.47
N TYR A 164 15.42 1.03 13.17
CA TYR A 164 16.24 -0.18 13.32
C TYR A 164 15.88 -1.21 12.26
N ASP A 165 16.83 -2.07 11.88
CA ASP A 165 16.56 -3.14 10.93
C ASP A 165 15.64 -4.20 11.58
N GLY A 166 14.35 -4.14 11.24
CA GLY A 166 13.29 -4.94 11.87
C GLY A 166 12.66 -6.00 10.98
N ASN A 167 13.14 -6.18 9.74
CA ASN A 167 12.63 -7.22 8.85
C ASN A 167 13.06 -8.62 9.33
N MET A 168 12.13 -9.57 9.23
CA MET A 168 12.33 -10.96 9.64
C MET A 168 12.85 -11.82 8.47
N TRP A 169 13.99 -11.45 7.89
CA TRP A 169 14.53 -12.12 6.71
C TRP A 169 14.86 -13.61 6.95
N PRO A 170 14.65 -14.48 5.93
CA PRO A 170 15.25 -15.80 5.91
C PRO A 170 16.78 -15.71 5.96
N GLU A 171 17.43 -16.73 6.52
CA GLU A 171 18.89 -16.83 6.48
C GLU A 171 19.38 -16.94 5.03
N GLU A 172 20.55 -16.39 4.72
CA GLU A 172 21.14 -16.41 3.36
C GLU A 172 21.37 -17.84 2.82
N GLU A 173 21.56 -18.80 3.73
CA GLU A 173 21.69 -20.22 3.42
C GLU A 173 20.37 -20.84 2.94
N ASP A 174 19.23 -20.22 3.29
CA ASP A 174 17.90 -20.64 2.90
C ASP A 174 17.44 -19.92 1.63
N LEU A 175 17.66 -18.60 1.53
CA LEU A 175 17.27 -17.77 0.36
C LEU A 175 18.24 -16.60 0.14
N SER A 176 19.03 -16.64 -0.93
CA SER A 176 20.01 -15.59 -1.27
C SER A 176 19.44 -14.48 -2.15
N GLY A 177 19.74 -13.21 -1.86
CA GLY A 177 19.64 -12.10 -2.84
C GLY A 177 18.41 -11.17 -2.77
N PHE A 178 17.70 -11.13 -1.65
CA PHE A 178 16.46 -10.36 -1.50
C PHE A 178 16.69 -8.84 -1.33
N VAL A 179 16.84 -8.05 -2.40
CA VAL A 179 16.78 -6.57 -2.31
C VAL A 179 16.45 -5.89 -3.65
N LYS A 180 15.53 -4.89 -3.67
CA LYS A 180 15.36 -3.95 -4.81
C LYS A 180 15.02 -2.50 -4.40
N ARG A 181 15.30 -1.59 -5.36
CA ARG A 181 15.28 -0.11 -5.29
C ARG A 181 13.87 0.53 -5.34
N PRO A 182 13.66 1.71 -4.74
CA PRO A 182 12.43 2.51 -4.89
C PRO A 182 12.25 3.16 -6.28
N PRO A 183 11.00 3.33 -6.76
CA PRO A 183 10.60 4.21 -7.85
C PRO A 183 10.47 5.68 -7.40
N SER A 184 10.35 6.59 -8.38
CA SER A 184 10.26 8.06 -8.19
C SER A 184 8.82 8.59 -8.33
N PHE A 185 8.48 9.65 -7.57
CA PHE A 185 7.19 10.36 -7.60
C PHE A 185 7.11 11.52 -8.62
N HIS A 186 8.16 11.77 -9.42
CA HIS A 186 8.23 12.93 -10.32
C HIS A 186 7.07 13.03 -11.31
N LEU A 187 6.59 11.89 -11.83
CA LEU A 187 5.46 11.87 -12.77
C LEU A 187 4.12 12.27 -12.12
N PHE A 188 3.94 11.99 -10.83
CA PHE A 188 2.74 12.43 -10.10
C PHE A 188 2.76 13.93 -9.82
N ALA A 189 3.94 14.53 -9.61
CA ALA A 189 4.03 15.99 -9.49
C ALA A 189 3.62 16.68 -10.79
N LEU A 190 4.15 16.23 -11.93
CA LEU A 190 3.79 16.77 -13.24
C LEU A 190 2.31 16.58 -13.61
N SER A 191 1.71 15.46 -13.20
CA SER A 191 0.30 15.17 -13.51
C SER A 191 -0.64 16.17 -12.80
N LEU A 192 -0.19 16.70 -11.66
CA LEU A 192 -0.85 17.75 -10.88
C LEU A 192 -0.43 19.17 -11.30
N SER A 193 0.34 19.30 -12.39
CA SER A 193 0.89 20.57 -12.87
C SER A 193 1.80 21.26 -11.83
N LEU A 194 2.53 20.46 -11.05
CA LEU A 194 3.53 20.92 -10.08
C LEU A 194 4.94 20.69 -10.62
N PRO A 195 5.98 21.38 -10.08
CA PRO A 195 7.37 21.09 -10.42
C PRO A 195 7.73 19.62 -10.16
N GLU A 196 8.56 18.99 -11.01
CA GLU A 196 8.90 17.56 -10.91
C GLU A 196 9.36 17.14 -9.52
N THR A 197 10.17 17.99 -8.89
CA THR A 197 10.78 17.74 -7.57
C THR A 197 9.86 18.09 -6.40
N HIS A 198 8.59 18.45 -6.65
CA HIS A 198 7.68 18.94 -5.62
C HIS A 198 7.54 17.94 -4.46
N PHE A 199 7.46 16.64 -4.75
CA PHE A 199 7.31 15.58 -3.74
C PHE A 199 8.63 14.98 -3.22
N ASP A 200 9.80 15.42 -3.71
CA ASP A 200 11.09 14.81 -3.35
C ASP A 200 11.36 14.85 -1.84
N HIS A 201 10.98 15.96 -1.20
CA HIS A 201 11.13 16.12 0.24
C HIS A 201 10.20 15.21 1.06
N MET A 202 9.11 14.73 0.45
CA MET A 202 8.08 13.90 1.07
C MET A 202 8.32 12.41 0.86
N THR A 203 8.99 12.02 -0.22
CA THR A 203 9.00 10.62 -0.72
C THR A 203 10.42 10.11 -0.89
N THR A 204 11.14 10.04 0.24
CA THR A 204 12.57 9.76 0.19
C THR A 204 12.94 8.28 0.23
N HIS A 205 11.99 7.41 0.55
CA HIS A 205 12.14 5.95 0.63
C HIS A 205 10.80 5.29 0.26
N PRO A 206 10.76 3.98 -0.07
CA PRO A 206 9.50 3.22 -0.03
C PRO A 206 8.90 3.29 1.38
N GLY A 207 7.58 3.14 1.50
CA GLY A 207 6.92 3.16 2.81
C GLY A 207 5.70 2.26 2.84
N ASP A 208 5.19 2.01 4.04
CA ASP A 208 4.37 0.83 4.31
C ASP A 208 2.86 1.00 4.02
N TYR A 209 2.39 2.21 3.68
CA TYR A 209 0.97 2.50 3.40
C TYR A 209 0.74 3.62 2.37
N GLU A 210 -0.43 3.66 1.76
CA GLU A 210 -0.57 4.06 0.35
C GLU A 210 -0.56 5.56 0.03
N CYS A 211 0.34 5.94 -0.89
CA CYS A 211 0.10 6.98 -1.90
C CYS A 211 -0.17 6.35 -3.29
N PHE A 212 0.56 5.28 -3.63
CA PHE A 212 0.22 4.38 -4.76
C PHE A 212 0.81 2.98 -4.54
N THR A 213 0.26 2.00 -5.25
CA THR A 213 0.63 0.57 -5.12
C THR A 213 1.02 0.01 -6.48
N LEU A 214 2.21 -0.61 -6.57
CA LEU A 214 2.62 -1.38 -7.74
C LEU A 214 2.41 -2.87 -7.47
N LEU A 215 1.74 -3.55 -8.41
CA LEU A 215 1.37 -4.95 -8.29
C LEU A 215 1.94 -5.76 -9.45
N SER A 216 2.76 -6.77 -9.10
CA SER A 216 3.18 -7.82 -10.02
C SER A 216 2.50 -9.12 -9.64
N SER A 217 1.86 -9.80 -10.60
CA SER A 217 1.16 -11.08 -10.38
C SER A 217 1.46 -12.04 -11.51
N SER A 218 1.65 -13.31 -11.18
CA SER A 218 1.73 -14.42 -12.15
C SER A 218 0.39 -15.11 -12.40
N THR A 219 -0.68 -14.73 -11.70
CA THR A 219 -1.97 -15.44 -11.74
C THR A 219 -3.20 -14.53 -11.90
N PRO A 220 -4.23 -15.00 -12.63
CA PRO A 220 -5.55 -14.39 -12.66
C PRO A 220 -6.19 -14.34 -11.27
N GLY A 221 -7.13 -13.43 -11.08
CA GLY A 221 -7.91 -13.30 -9.83
C GLY A 221 -8.02 -11.87 -9.31
N LEU A 222 -7.18 -10.95 -9.81
CA LEU A 222 -7.36 -9.52 -9.55
C LEU A 222 -8.56 -9.00 -10.33
N GLU A 223 -9.51 -8.38 -9.64
CA GLU A 223 -10.66 -7.69 -10.22
C GLU A 223 -10.56 -6.19 -9.91
N ILE A 224 -10.84 -5.36 -10.92
CA ILE A 224 -10.84 -3.90 -10.81
C ILE A 224 -12.27 -3.42 -11.00
N LEU A 225 -12.71 -2.53 -10.12
CA LEU A 225 -14.05 -1.96 -10.18
C LEU A 225 -14.05 -0.71 -11.06
N SER A 226 -14.82 -0.73 -12.14
CA SER A 226 -14.94 0.39 -13.07
C SER A 226 -15.71 1.58 -12.43
N PRO A 227 -15.61 2.79 -13.02
CA PRO A 227 -16.46 3.92 -12.65
C PRO A 227 -17.95 3.64 -12.76
N SER A 228 -18.34 2.81 -13.74
CA SER A 228 -19.74 2.38 -13.94
C SER A 228 -20.20 1.38 -12.88
N GLY A 229 -19.31 0.91 -12.01
CA GLY A 229 -19.61 0.00 -10.91
C GLY A 229 -19.64 -1.47 -11.28
N HIS A 230 -18.99 -1.84 -12.39
CA HIS A 230 -18.85 -3.22 -12.84
C HIS A 230 -17.47 -3.76 -12.48
N TRP A 231 -17.41 -5.02 -12.05
CA TRP A 231 -16.15 -5.70 -11.76
C TRP A 231 -15.55 -6.25 -13.06
N HIS A 232 -14.31 -5.86 -13.35
CA HIS A 232 -13.55 -6.33 -14.50
C HIS A 232 -12.41 -7.22 -14.04
N LYS A 233 -12.36 -8.44 -14.56
CA LYS A 233 -11.25 -9.35 -14.32
C LYS A 233 -10.02 -8.86 -15.07
N ARG A 234 -8.86 -8.99 -14.43
CA ARG A 234 -7.59 -8.89 -15.12
C ARG A 234 -7.36 -10.17 -15.93
N ASP A 235 -7.47 -10.06 -17.25
CA ASP A 235 -7.12 -11.15 -18.15
C ASP A 235 -5.61 -11.37 -18.13
N LEU A 236 -5.18 -12.37 -17.37
CA LEU A 236 -3.85 -12.97 -17.45
C LEU A 236 -3.98 -14.29 -18.20
N SER A 237 -2.94 -14.66 -18.96
CA SER A 237 -2.91 -15.87 -19.80
C SER A 237 -3.45 -17.12 -19.06
N PRO A 238 -4.28 -17.95 -19.71
CA PRO A 238 -4.99 -19.09 -19.08
C PRO A 238 -4.10 -20.24 -18.58
N ALA A 239 -2.78 -20.15 -18.72
CA ALA A 239 -1.84 -21.17 -18.23
C ALA A 239 -1.52 -21.07 -16.72
N ALA A 240 -2.11 -20.09 -16.03
CA ALA A 240 -1.76 -19.78 -14.65
C ALA A 240 -2.57 -20.60 -13.63
N SER A 241 -1.87 -21.29 -12.73
CA SER A 241 -2.45 -22.09 -11.65
C SER A 241 -3.22 -21.24 -10.64
N TRP A 242 -4.21 -21.82 -9.95
CA TRP A 242 -4.94 -21.15 -8.85
C TRP A 242 -4.08 -20.79 -7.63
N ARG A 243 -2.83 -21.26 -7.58
CA ARG A 243 -1.79 -20.83 -6.64
C ARG A 243 -0.80 -19.97 -7.40
N GLY A 244 -0.67 -18.70 -7.03
CA GLY A 244 0.30 -17.79 -7.62
C GLY A 244 0.75 -16.74 -6.65
N ASN A 245 1.92 -16.18 -6.94
CA ASN A 245 2.54 -15.17 -6.11
C ASN A 245 2.16 -13.79 -6.63
N VAL A 246 1.80 -12.92 -5.69
CA VAL A 246 1.58 -11.50 -5.92
C VAL A 246 2.59 -10.75 -5.08
N CYS A 247 3.32 -9.83 -5.70
CA CYS A 247 4.18 -8.90 -4.99
C CYS A 247 3.57 -7.50 -5.05
N LEU A 248 3.29 -6.96 -3.88
CA LEU A 248 2.78 -5.60 -3.69
C LEU A 248 3.91 -4.73 -3.18
N PHE A 249 4.12 -3.60 -3.84
CA PHE A 249 5.02 -2.56 -3.38
C PHE A 249 4.20 -1.32 -3.06
N PHE A 250 4.14 -0.99 -1.78
CA PHE A 250 3.51 0.22 -1.29
C PHE A 250 4.52 1.36 -1.32
N PHE A 251 4.06 2.52 -1.79
CA PHE A 251 4.84 3.74 -1.77
C PHE A 251 4.12 4.76 -0.92
N SER A 252 4.82 5.25 0.10
CA SER A 252 4.30 6.23 1.04
C SER A 252 5.14 7.50 1.06
N VAL A 253 4.63 8.47 1.80
CA VAL A 253 5.40 9.64 2.23
C VAL A 253 6.13 9.32 3.54
N ASN A 254 7.16 10.09 3.86
CA ASN A 254 7.96 9.94 5.07
C ASN A 254 7.06 9.99 6.33
N TYR A 255 7.38 9.16 7.33
CA TYR A 255 6.61 9.00 8.58
C TYR A 255 6.22 10.33 9.26
N ASP A 256 7.16 11.27 9.32
CA ASP A 256 6.97 12.57 9.98
C ASP A 256 6.23 13.61 9.13
N MET A 257 5.87 13.28 7.88
CA MET A 257 5.23 14.22 6.97
C MET A 257 3.80 14.54 7.41
N ALA A 258 3.46 15.83 7.35
CA ALA A 258 2.09 16.30 7.44
C ALA A 258 1.45 16.30 6.05
N ILE A 259 0.26 15.73 5.95
CA ILE A 259 -0.52 15.63 4.72
C ILE A 259 -1.77 16.47 4.87
N GLU A 260 -1.97 17.36 3.91
CA GLU A 260 -3.14 18.22 3.77
C GLU A 260 -3.61 18.22 2.32
N THR A 261 -4.83 18.69 2.10
CA THR A 261 -5.37 18.80 0.74
C THR A 261 -4.53 19.80 -0.06
N SER A 262 -4.00 19.37 -1.20
CA SER A 262 -3.18 20.21 -2.05
C SER A 262 -3.92 21.49 -2.49
N PRO A 263 -3.28 22.68 -2.48
CA PRO A 263 -3.94 23.93 -2.87
C PRO A 263 -4.53 23.91 -4.28
N VAL A 264 -3.95 23.12 -5.20
CA VAL A 264 -4.47 22.99 -6.58
C VAL A 264 -5.78 22.20 -6.66
N CYS A 265 -6.15 21.50 -5.58
CA CYS A 265 -7.37 20.71 -5.46
C CYS A 265 -8.46 21.43 -4.63
N VAL A 266 -8.19 22.65 -4.15
CA VAL A 266 -9.10 23.42 -3.30
C VAL A 266 -9.60 24.65 -4.03
N SER A 267 -10.91 24.86 -4.01
CA SER A 267 -11.57 26.09 -4.49
C SER A 267 -12.72 26.47 -3.56
N GLU A 268 -13.36 27.62 -3.80
CA GLU A 268 -14.59 27.99 -3.06
C GLU A 268 -15.71 26.97 -3.27
N GLU A 269 -15.80 26.37 -4.46
CA GLU A 269 -16.78 25.34 -4.79
C GLU A 269 -16.41 23.95 -4.21
N TYR A 270 -15.11 23.68 -4.10
CA TYR A 270 -14.58 22.42 -3.59
C TYR A 270 -13.60 22.68 -2.43
N PRO A 271 -14.10 23.04 -1.23
CA PRO A 271 -13.25 23.28 -0.08
C PRO A 271 -12.59 21.98 0.42
N SER A 272 -11.47 22.09 1.13
CA SER A 272 -10.84 20.95 1.78
C SER A 272 -11.83 20.24 2.69
N ARG A 273 -12.00 18.93 2.49
CA ARG A 273 -12.92 18.08 3.26
C ARG A 273 -12.24 17.34 4.40
N TYR A 274 -10.92 17.35 4.43
CA TYR A 274 -10.11 16.52 5.31
C TYR A 274 -9.18 17.40 6.16
N PRO A 275 -9.05 17.10 7.47
CA PRO A 275 -8.07 17.77 8.30
C PRO A 275 -6.66 17.32 7.92
N LEU A 276 -5.67 18.14 8.31
CA LEU A 276 -4.27 17.76 8.23
C LEU A 276 -4.01 16.51 9.08
N VAL A 277 -3.28 15.55 8.51
CA VAL A 277 -2.90 14.30 9.19
C VAL A 277 -1.39 14.10 9.15
N LYS A 278 -0.81 13.59 10.24
CA LYS A 278 0.57 13.09 10.24
C LYS A 278 0.58 11.67 9.69
N THR A 279 1.42 11.41 8.69
CA THR A 279 1.43 10.13 7.96
C THR A 279 1.60 8.93 8.89
N GLY A 280 2.63 8.92 9.73
CA GLY A 280 2.89 7.81 10.64
C GLY A 280 1.69 7.46 11.53
N GLU A 281 1.04 8.48 12.09
CA GLU A 281 -0.14 8.31 12.93
C GLU A 281 -1.33 7.75 12.15
N TYR A 282 -1.55 8.23 10.92
CA TYR A 282 -2.60 7.73 10.04
C TYR A 282 -2.41 6.26 9.68
N ILE A 283 -1.18 5.87 9.35
CA ILE A 283 -0.86 4.48 9.00
C ILE A 283 -1.10 3.55 10.17
N LEU A 284 -0.56 3.90 11.35
CA LEU A 284 -0.75 3.13 12.57
C LEU A 284 -2.25 2.98 12.92
N GLU A 285 -3.03 4.04 12.74
CA GLU A 285 -4.48 4.01 12.94
C GLU A 285 -5.17 3.01 12.02
N ARG A 286 -4.83 2.99 10.72
CA ARG A 286 -5.40 2.00 9.77
C ARG A 286 -5.00 0.58 10.12
N LEU A 287 -3.73 0.36 10.47
CA LEU A 287 -3.24 -0.95 10.89
C LEU A 287 -3.92 -1.45 12.18
N ASN A 288 -4.42 -0.56 13.04
CA ASN A 288 -5.16 -0.96 14.23
C ASN A 288 -6.56 -1.51 13.93
N THR A 289 -7.10 -1.29 12.73
CA THR A 289 -8.44 -1.74 12.34
C THR A 289 -8.47 -3.17 11.80
N THR A 290 -7.32 -3.75 11.44
CA THR A 290 -7.24 -5.05 10.76
C THR A 290 -7.24 -6.25 11.72
N LYS A 291 -7.03 -6.04 13.04
CA LYS A 291 -7.00 -7.11 14.04
C LYS A 291 -7.63 -6.70 15.37
N ASP A 292 -8.79 -7.27 15.71
CA ASP A 292 -9.50 -7.16 17.01
C ASP A 292 -9.62 -5.75 17.64
N GLY A 293 -9.35 -4.67 16.89
CA GLY A 293 -9.24 -3.30 17.41
C GLY A 293 -8.10 -3.09 18.42
N LYS A 294 -7.14 -4.03 18.49
CA LYS A 294 -5.92 -3.93 19.31
C LYS A 294 -4.76 -3.94 18.34
N GLY A 295 -4.13 -2.79 18.16
CA GLY A 295 -3.10 -2.54 17.17
C GLY A 295 -1.99 -3.56 17.02
N TYR A 296 -1.16 -3.37 16.00
CA TYR A 296 0.16 -4.00 15.97
C TYR A 296 0.92 -3.61 17.25
N PHE A 297 1.52 -4.62 17.89
CA PHE A 297 2.01 -4.62 19.27
C PHE A 297 2.74 -3.33 19.69
N GLY A 298 2.33 -2.71 20.81
CA GLY A 298 3.09 -1.63 21.46
C GLY A 298 2.74 -0.18 21.06
N ASN A 299 1.69 0.01 20.25
CA ASN A 299 1.27 1.32 19.74
C ASN A 299 0.12 1.98 20.54
N GLU A 300 -0.18 1.49 21.75
CA GLU A 300 -1.28 1.99 22.60
C GLU A 300 -1.18 3.50 22.89
N ALA A 301 0.06 4.00 23.02
CA ALA A 301 0.34 5.41 23.30
C ALA A 301 -0.12 6.37 22.18
N VAL A 302 -0.20 5.90 20.93
CA VAL A 302 -0.68 6.72 19.79
C VAL A 302 -2.18 6.96 19.90
N ILE A 303 -2.93 5.96 20.36
CA ILE A 303 -4.37 6.06 20.61
C ILE A 303 -4.63 7.04 21.76
N GLU A 304 -3.93 6.86 22.89
CA GLU A 304 -4.11 7.70 24.08
C GLU A 304 -3.81 9.18 23.80
N ARG A 305 -2.76 9.47 23.03
CA ARG A 305 -2.35 10.84 22.70
C ARG A 305 -3.42 11.60 21.88
N ARG A 306 -4.14 10.93 20.98
CA ARG A 306 -5.22 11.55 20.18
C ARG A 306 -6.53 11.70 20.94
N SER A 307 -6.88 10.76 21.83
CA SER A 307 -7.99 10.93 22.76
C SER A 307 -7.79 12.17 23.65
N ALA A 308 -6.57 12.43 24.10
CA ALA A 308 -6.24 13.62 24.89
C ALA A 308 -6.33 14.95 24.11
N MET A 309 -6.22 14.92 22.77
CA MET A 309 -6.34 16.12 21.93
C MET A 309 -7.79 16.49 21.60
N GLY A 310 -8.79 15.71 22.03
CA GLY A 310 -10.22 15.98 21.78
C GLY A 310 -10.68 15.64 20.37
N TRP A 311 -9.95 14.75 19.69
CA TRP A 311 -10.29 14.27 18.34
C TRP A 311 -11.24 13.06 18.38
N PHE A 312 -11.65 12.62 19.58
CA PHE A 312 -12.62 11.57 19.86
C PHE A 312 -13.60 12.01 20.93
#